data_AF-A0A928VX01-F1
#
_entry.id   AF-A0A928VX01-F1
#
_cell.length_a   1.000
_cell.length_b   1.000
_cell.length_c   1.000
_cell.angle_alpha   90.00
_cell.angle_beta   90.00
_cell.angle_gamma   90.00
#
_symmetry.space_group_name_H-M   'P 1'
#
loop_
_entity.id
_entity.type
_entity.pdbx_description
1 polymer ?
#
loop_
_entity_poly.entity_id
_entity_poly.type
_entity_poly.pdbx_seq_one_letter_code
_entity_poly.pdbx_strand_id
1 'polypeptide(L)'
;MNWILLATIAALLIPIYEAWQDENIWQTMLAFSSIASKTSIMILIVSVLRDDWTLGVVGVIILSVGNAALMLLAHIIRRTNEL
;
A
#
# COMPACT_ATOMS: atom_id res chain seq x y z
N MET A 1 15.28 -3.22 -19.64
CA MET A 1 14.25 -4.11 -19.03
C MET A 1 14.49 -4.38 -17.55
N ASN A 2 15.71 -4.69 -17.09
CA ASN A 2 16.00 -5.00 -15.68
C ASN A 2 15.99 -3.78 -14.72
N TRP A 3 16.30 -2.59 -15.24
CA TRP A 3 16.42 -1.35 -14.45
C TRP A 3 15.09 -0.82 -13.89
N ILE A 4 13.99 -1.02 -14.61
CA ILE A 4 12.65 -0.59 -14.17
C ILE A 4 12.15 -1.47 -13.01
N LEU A 5 12.43 -2.77 -13.07
CA LEU A 5 12.19 -3.73 -11.98
C LEU A 5 13.04 -3.39 -10.74
N LEU A 6 14.31 -3.03 -10.96
CA LEU A 6 15.22 -2.64 -9.87
C LEU A 6 14.78 -1.34 -9.19
N ALA A 7 14.29 -0.36 -9.96
CA ALA A 7 13.76 0.89 -9.43
C ALA A 7 12.46 0.69 -8.62
N THR A 8 11.59 -0.24 -9.01
CA THR A 8 10.36 -0.56 -8.27
C THR A 8 10.63 -1.33 -6.99
N ILE A 9 11.64 -2.22 -6.99
CA ILE A 9 12.13 -2.88 -5.77
C ILE A 9 12.77 -1.88 -4.82
N ALA A 10 13.59 -0.95 -5.34
CA ALA A 10 14.18 0.13 -4.53
C ALA A 10 13.11 1.07 -3.94
N ALA A 11 12.05 1.38 -4.69
CA ALA A 11 10.92 2.16 -4.19
C ALA A 11 10.11 1.42 -3.11
N LEU A 12 10.13 0.09 -3.11
CA LEU A 12 9.54 -0.76 -2.06
C LEU A 12 10.37 -0.77 -0.76
N LEU A 13 11.67 -0.45 -0.80
CA LEU A 13 12.50 -0.34 0.40
C LEU A 13 12.20 0.92 1.23
N ILE A 14 11.78 2.02 0.60
CA ILE A 14 11.44 3.28 1.28
C ILE A 14 10.37 3.07 2.37
N PRO A 15 9.21 2.46 2.07
CA PRO A 15 8.21 2.21 3.09
C PRO A 15 8.59 1.14 4.11
N ILE A 16 9.42 0.16 3.75
CA ILE A 16 9.93 -0.84 4.69
C ILE A 16 10.84 -0.17 5.73
N TYR A 17 11.62 0.82 5.32
CA TYR A 17 12.46 1.60 6.23
C TYR A 17 11.63 2.49 7.16
N GLU A 18 10.60 3.17 6.63
CA GLU A 18 9.65 3.97 7.43
C GLU A 18 8.90 3.09 8.45
N ALA A 19 8.51 1.87 8.07
CA ALA A 19 7.83 0.93 8.96
C ALA A 19 8.72 0.37 10.08
N TRP A 20 10.04 0.44 9.94
CA TRP A 20 10.99 -0.01 10.96
C TRP A 20 11.42 1.13 11.91
N GLN A 21 11.25 2.40 11.51
CA GLN A 21 11.83 3.53 12.24
C GLN A 21 10.87 4.23 13.23
N ASP A 22 9.55 4.07 13.11
CA ASP A 22 8.61 4.85 13.93
C ASP A 22 7.83 3.99 14.94
N GLU A 23 8.06 4.29 16.22
CA GLU A 23 7.42 3.70 17.42
C GLU A 23 5.94 4.14 17.54
N ASN A 24 5.47 5.03 16.66
CA ASN A 24 4.08 5.48 16.56
C ASN A 24 3.27 4.67 15.53
N ILE A 25 2.47 3.75 16.04
CA ILE A 25 1.49 2.90 15.33
C ILE A 25 0.68 3.68 14.27
N TRP A 26 0.34 4.95 14.55
CA TRP A 26 -0.38 5.82 13.62
C TRP A 26 0.43 6.24 12.38
N GLN A 27 1.72 6.55 12.54
CA GLN A 27 2.62 6.88 11.42
C GLN A 27 2.87 5.65 10.55
N THR A 28 3.13 4.51 11.19
CA THR A 28 3.28 3.23 10.49
C THR A 28 2.02 2.90 9.68
N MET A 29 0.83 3.16 10.21
CA MET A 29 -0.42 2.92 9.48
C MET A 29 -0.63 3.83 8.27
N LEU A 30 -0.31 5.11 8.42
CA LEU A 30 -0.37 6.09 7.34
C LEU A 30 0.63 5.74 6.23
N ALA A 31 1.82 5.27 6.60
CA ALA A 31 2.80 4.75 5.66
C ALA A 31 2.23 3.55 4.89
N PHE A 32 1.62 2.57 5.57
CA PHE A 32 0.98 1.41 4.92
C PHE A 32 -0.15 1.80 3.95
N SER A 33 -0.99 2.76 4.34
CA SER A 33 -2.07 3.28 3.47
C SER A 33 -1.53 3.92 2.19
N SER A 34 -0.43 4.67 2.31
CA SER A 34 0.25 5.30 1.17
C SER A 34 0.85 4.28 0.20
N ILE A 35 1.46 3.20 0.72
CA ILE A 35 1.98 2.09 -0.10
C ILE A 35 0.84 1.41 -0.84
N ALA A 36 -0.23 1.02 -0.12
CA ALA A 36 -1.36 0.31 -0.71
C ALA A 36 -1.99 1.12 -1.85
N SER A 37 -2.13 2.42 -1.66
CA SER A 37 -2.66 3.34 -2.67
C SER A 37 -1.74 3.47 -3.89
N LYS A 38 -0.43 3.69 -3.68
CA LYS A 38 0.55 3.78 -4.78
C LYS A 38 0.65 2.49 -5.58
N THR A 39 0.64 1.35 -4.91
CA THR A 39 0.67 0.03 -5.56
C THR A 39 -0.60 -0.23 -6.36
N SER A 40 -1.78 0.10 -5.82
CA SER A 40 -3.05 -0.08 -6.52
C SER A 40 -3.16 0.80 -7.77
N ILE A 41 -2.72 2.05 -7.70
CA ILE A 41 -2.63 2.93 -8.86
C ILE A 41 -1.68 2.35 -9.91
N MET A 42 -0.54 1.79 -9.49
CA MET A 42 0.39 1.13 -10.41
C MET A 42 -0.27 -0.07 -11.11
N ILE A 43 -1.03 -0.89 -10.40
CA ILE A 43 -1.79 -2.03 -10.95
C ILE A 43 -2.82 -1.55 -11.97
N LEU A 44 -3.53 -0.45 -11.71
CA LEU A 44 -4.48 0.15 -12.65
C LEU A 44 -3.80 0.66 -13.93
N ILE A 45 -2.65 1.33 -13.81
CA ILE A 45 -1.87 1.77 -14.97
C ILE A 45 -1.41 0.57 -15.82
N VAL A 46 -0.96 -0.51 -15.17
CA VAL A 46 -0.56 -1.75 -15.85
C VAL A 46 -1.74 -2.44 -16.54
N SER A 47 -2.92 -2.44 -15.93
CA SER A 47 -4.15 -2.98 -16.52
C SER A 47 -4.52 -2.26 -17.82
N VAL A 48 -4.50 -0.92 -17.83
CA VAL A 48 -4.78 -0.13 -19.03
C VAL A 48 -3.72 -0.37 -20.12
N LEU A 49 -2.45 -0.50 -19.74
CA LEU A 49 -1.36 -0.76 -20.71
C LEU A 49 -1.41 -2.17 -21.33
N ARG A 50 -1.89 -3.17 -20.59
CA ARG A 50 -2.01 -4.56 -21.05
C ARG A 50 -3.38 -4.90 -21.64
N ASP A 51 -4.31 -3.94 -21.64
CA ASP A 51 -5.71 -4.12 -22.03
C ASP A 51 -6.40 -5.29 -21.26
N ASP A 52 -5.93 -5.55 -20.04
CA ASP A 52 -6.41 -6.63 -19.19
C ASP A 52 -7.38 -6.08 -18.14
N TRP A 53 -8.67 -6.20 -18.45
CA TRP A 53 -9.77 -5.73 -17.60
C TRP A 53 -9.75 -6.41 -16.22
N THR A 54 -9.42 -7.70 -16.14
CA THR A 54 -9.50 -8.45 -14.89
C THR A 54 -8.50 -7.93 -13.86
N LEU A 55 -7.31 -7.54 -14.33
CA LEU A 55 -6.26 -6.93 -13.53
C LEU A 55 -6.67 -5.53 -13.02
N GLY A 56 -7.47 -4.80 -13.80
CA GLY A 56 -8.05 -3.51 -13.42
C GLY A 56 -9.05 -3.64 -12.29
N VAL A 57 -9.94 -4.64 -12.36
CA VAL A 57 -10.91 -4.94 -11.29
C VAL A 57 -10.21 -5.27 -9.97
N VAL A 58 -9.16 -6.10 -10.02
CA VAL A 58 -8.33 -6.42 -8.84
C VAL A 58 -7.69 -5.14 -8.28
N GLY A 59 -7.16 -4.27 -9.14
CA GLY A 59 -6.61 -2.97 -8.72
C GLY A 59 -7.62 -2.08 -7.99
N VAL A 60 -8.84 -1.97 -8.50
CA VAL A 60 -9.92 -1.18 -7.85
C VAL A 60 -10.30 -1.77 -6.49
N ILE A 61 -10.39 -3.11 -6.38
CA ILE A 61 -10.72 -3.78 -5.12
C ILE A 61 -9.64 -3.50 -4.07
N ILE A 62 -8.36 -3.62 -4.43
CA ILE A 62 -7.25 -3.35 -3.51
C ILE A 62 -7.25 -1.87 -3.10
N LEU A 63 -7.50 -0.94 -4.03
CA LEU A 63 -7.58 0.50 -3.74
C LEU A 63 -8.68 0.82 -2.73
N SER A 64 -9.85 0.21 -2.93
CA SER A 64 -11.06 0.50 -2.15
C SER A 64 -11.03 -0.16 -0.77
N VAL A 65 -10.71 -1.46 -0.72
CA VAL A 65 -10.73 -2.25 0.51
C VAL A 65 -9.48 -2.02 1.34
N GLY A 66 -8.31 -1.92 0.70
CA GLY A 66 -7.03 -1.84 1.40
C GLY A 66 -6.91 -0.60 2.29
N ASN A 67 -7.35 0.56 1.80
CA ASN A 67 -7.24 1.81 2.57
C ASN A 67 -8.18 1.82 3.79
N ALA A 68 -9.43 1.35 3.62
CA ALA A 68 -10.40 1.26 4.70
C ALA A 68 -9.98 0.22 5.76
N ALA A 69 -9.47 -0.93 5.33
CA ALA A 69 -8.99 -1.98 6.22
C ALA A 69 -7.80 -1.51 7.09
N LEU A 70 -6.88 -0.74 6.51
CA LEU A 70 -5.75 -0.16 7.24
C LEU A 70 -6.20 0.91 8.24
N MET A 71 -7.17 1.78 7.91
CA MET A 71 -7.71 2.72 8.90
C MET A 71 -8.44 2.00 10.05
N LEU A 72 -9.16 0.93 9.76
CA LEU A 72 -9.89 0.15 10.77
C LEU A 72 -8.93 -0.59 11.71
N LEU A 73 -7.87 -1.19 11.15
CA LEU A 73 -6.83 -1.83 11.95
C LEU A 73 -6.09 -0.81 12.84
N ALA A 74 -5.90 0.43 12.38
CA ALA A 74 -5.33 1.52 13.19
C ALA A 74 -6.19 1.80 14.42
N HIS A 75 -7.49 1.86 14.19
CA HIS A 75 -8.47 2.13 15.23
C HIS A 75 -8.52 0.99 16.26
N ILE A 76 -8.44 -0.27 15.80
CA ILE A 76 -8.38 -1.44 16.69
C ILE A 76 -7.10 -1.39 17.53
N ILE A 77 -5.92 -1.25 16.91
CA ILE A 77 -4.65 -1.26 17.65
C ILE A 77 -4.60 -0.13 18.67
N ARG A 78 -5.04 1.09 18.30
CA ARG A 78 -5.15 2.21 19.24
C ARG A 78 -6.02 1.87 20.44
N ARG A 79 -7.20 1.26 20.20
CA ARG A 79 -8.12 0.87 21.28
C ARG A 79 -7.53 -0.20 22.19
N THR A 80 -6.74 -1.14 21.65
CA THR A 80 -6.09 -2.19 22.47
C THR A 80 -4.90 -1.66 23.27
N ASN A 81 -4.20 -0.64 22.78
CA ASN A 81 -3.05 -0.04 23.46
C ASN A 81 -3.48 1.00 24.53
N GLU A 82 -4.70 1.52 24.45
CA GLU A 82 -5.31 2.37 25.48
C GLU A 82 -5.91 1.57 26.67
N LEU A 83 -5.97 0.23 26.58
CA LEU A 83 -6.42 -0.70 27.63
C LEU A 83 -5.23 -1.29 28.41
#